data_AF-A0A3D4CVQ5-F1
#
_entry.id   AF-A0A3D4CVQ5-F1
#
_cell.length_a   1.000
_cell.length_b   1.000
_cell.length_c   1.000
_cell.angle_alpha   90.00
_cell.angle_beta   90.00
_cell.angle_gamma   90.00
#
_symmetry.space_group_name_H-M   'P 1'
#
loop_
_entity.id
_entity.type
_entity.pdbx_description
1 polymer ?
#
loop_
_entity_poly.entity_id
_entity_poly.type
_entity_poly.pdbx_seq_one_letter_code
_entity_poly.pdbx_strand_id
1 'polypeptide(L)'
;MKIIYLVTCGLILTLASTFGEPVNSACPVKGRPADGRIAVSVKVSFCCQRCVAKFEKDPFSFLGKVAKSGKSECPVSGRKVDKAATSSISVAVCCNGCKGKVEAEPRQYIAKIAKSGKGS
;
A
#
# COMPACT_ATOMS: atom_id res chain seq x y z
N MET A 1 -38.17 35.95 -25.24
CA MET A 1 -37.99 34.51 -25.55
C MET A 1 -36.58 34.14 -25.13
N LYS A 2 -36.29 33.85 -23.85
CA LYS A 2 -36.54 32.62 -23.10
C LYS A 2 -35.87 31.40 -23.73
N ILE A 3 -34.57 31.22 -23.49
CA ILE A 3 -33.97 29.91 -23.21
C ILE A 3 -32.91 30.09 -22.14
N ILE A 4 -33.33 29.81 -20.92
CA ILE A 4 -32.51 29.46 -19.76
C ILE A 4 -32.01 28.04 -20.04
N TYR A 5 -30.70 27.82 -20.15
CA TYR A 5 -30.12 26.48 -19.99
C TYR A 5 -29.29 26.45 -18.71
N LEU A 6 -30.00 26.13 -17.63
CA LEU A 6 -29.44 25.43 -16.48
C LEU A 6 -28.92 24.07 -16.98
N VAL A 7 -27.60 23.95 -17.19
CA VAL A 7 -26.93 22.64 -17.13
C VAL A 7 -26.21 22.59 -15.79
N THR A 8 -26.99 22.19 -14.80
CA THR A 8 -26.53 21.66 -13.53
C THR A 8 -25.67 20.43 -13.73
N CYS A 9 -24.71 20.26 -12.82
CA CYS A 9 -24.26 18.96 -12.32
C CYS A 9 -23.54 18.05 -13.33
N GLY A 10 -22.23 18.20 -13.38
CA GLY A 10 -21.33 17.23 -14.00
C GLY A 10 -19.95 17.20 -13.34
N LEU A 11 -19.85 17.57 -12.06
CA LEU A 11 -18.68 17.18 -11.27
C LEU A 11 -18.81 15.67 -11.05
N ILE A 12 -18.37 14.90 -12.04
CA ILE A 12 -18.10 13.48 -11.90
C ILE A 12 -16.92 13.41 -10.93
N LEU A 13 -17.23 13.51 -9.64
CA LEU A 13 -16.40 12.94 -8.58
C LEU A 13 -16.40 11.44 -8.84
N THR A 14 -15.51 11.01 -9.74
CA THR A 14 -15.06 9.64 -9.75
C THR A 14 -14.54 9.40 -8.34
N LEU A 15 -15.32 8.66 -7.57
CA LEU A 15 -14.86 8.03 -6.33
C LEU A 15 -13.81 7.01 -6.75
N ALA A 16 -12.63 7.50 -7.13
CA ALA A 16 -11.43 6.69 -7.28
C ALA A 16 -11.25 6.03 -5.92
N SER A 17 -11.49 4.72 -5.92
CA SER A 17 -11.57 3.92 -4.71
C SER A 17 -10.31 4.15 -3.89
N THR A 18 -10.48 4.61 -2.65
CA THR A 18 -9.39 4.96 -1.72
C THR A 18 -8.67 3.73 -1.16
N PHE A 19 -8.54 2.66 -1.95
CA PHE A 19 -7.55 1.62 -1.69
C PHE A 19 -6.23 2.17 -2.24
N GLY A 20 -5.35 2.62 -1.33
CA GLY A 20 -4.09 3.23 -1.69
C GLY A 20 -3.38 2.45 -2.80
N GLU A 21 -2.86 3.18 -3.80
CA GLU A 21 -2.20 2.60 -4.96
C GLU A 21 -1.15 1.56 -4.54
N PRO A 22 -0.93 0.51 -5.35
CA PRO A 22 0.11 -0.46 -5.09
C PRO A 22 1.45 0.23 -4.85
N VAL A 23 2.18 -0.22 -3.84
CA VAL A 23 3.50 0.35 -3.52
C VAL A 23 4.59 -0.07 -4.54
N ASN A 24 4.20 -0.67 -5.67
CA ASN A 24 5.09 -1.22 -6.68
C ASN A 24 4.42 -1.25 -8.06
N SER A 25 5.21 -1.03 -9.12
CA SER A 25 4.79 -1.22 -10.53
C SER A 25 5.34 -2.51 -11.14
N ALA A 26 6.37 -3.11 -10.54
CA ALA A 26 6.92 -4.41 -10.93
C ALA A 26 6.57 -5.48 -9.90
N CYS A 27 6.21 -6.67 -10.36
CA CYS A 27 5.89 -7.82 -9.53
C CYS A 27 7.12 -8.23 -8.70
N PRO A 28 7.06 -8.22 -7.36
CA PRO A 28 8.23 -8.50 -6.52
C PRO A 28 8.65 -9.99 -6.55
N VAL A 29 7.81 -10.85 -7.12
CA VAL A 29 8.10 -12.27 -7.28
C VAL A 29 8.90 -12.56 -8.55
N LYS A 30 8.51 -11.95 -9.68
CA LYS A 30 9.01 -12.30 -11.03
C LYS A 30 9.56 -11.11 -11.84
N GLY A 31 9.52 -9.88 -11.33
CA GLY A 31 10.00 -8.67 -12.01
C GLY A 31 9.14 -8.17 -13.18
N ARG A 32 8.13 -8.93 -13.63
CA ARG A 32 7.20 -8.50 -14.69
C ARG A 32 6.33 -7.32 -14.25
N PRO A 33 5.81 -6.49 -15.17
CA PRO A 33 4.85 -5.44 -14.84
C PRO A 33 3.68 -5.97 -14.00
N ALA A 34 3.27 -5.19 -12.99
CA ALA A 34 2.11 -5.44 -12.16
C ALA A 34 1.19 -4.21 -12.28
N ASP A 35 0.07 -4.37 -12.97
CA ASP A 35 -0.86 -3.30 -13.35
C ASP A 35 -1.95 -3.03 -12.29
N GLY A 36 -1.77 -3.54 -11.07
CA GLY A 36 -2.71 -3.35 -9.96
C GLY A 36 -3.97 -4.23 -10.00
N ARG A 37 -4.22 -5.01 -11.07
CA ARG A 37 -5.43 -5.86 -11.17
C ARG A 37 -5.47 -6.99 -10.14
N ILE A 38 -4.30 -7.51 -9.78
CA ILE A 38 -4.14 -8.53 -8.76
C ILE A 38 -3.23 -7.94 -7.68
N ALA A 39 -3.78 -7.74 -6.48
CA ALA A 39 -3.05 -7.15 -5.38
C ALA A 39 -3.25 -7.93 -4.08
N VAL A 40 -2.26 -7.83 -3.19
CA VAL A 40 -2.27 -8.37 -1.84
C VAL A 40 -2.27 -7.21 -0.85
N SER A 41 -3.25 -7.19 0.05
CA SER A 41 -3.28 -6.22 1.15
C SER A 41 -2.41 -6.74 2.30
N VAL A 42 -1.34 -6.02 2.64
CA VAL A 42 -0.46 -6.36 3.76
C VAL A 42 -0.72 -5.41 4.92
N LYS A 43 -1.23 -5.95 6.03
CA LYS A 43 -1.45 -5.22 7.27
C LYS A 43 -0.14 -4.99 8.03
N VAL A 44 0.09 -3.76 8.44
CA VAL A 44 1.24 -3.32 9.25
C VAL A 44 0.72 -2.80 10.59
N SER A 45 1.37 -3.21 11.68
CA SER A 45 1.01 -2.79 13.04
C SER A 45 1.96 -1.72 13.55
N PHE A 46 1.42 -0.78 14.32
CA PHE A 46 2.10 0.38 14.86
C PHE A 46 1.74 0.55 16.34
N CYS A 47 2.65 1.14 17.11
CA CYS A 47 2.46 1.38 18.54
C CYS A 47 1.45 2.51 18.86
N CYS A 48 1.10 3.36 17.88
CA CYS A 48 0.16 4.46 18.06
C CYS A 48 -0.35 5.04 16.72
N GLN A 49 -1.45 5.80 16.78
CA GLN A 49 -2.06 6.44 15.60
C GLN A 49 -1.17 7.49 14.92
N ARG A 50 -0.27 8.16 15.65
CA ARG A 50 0.68 9.10 15.05
C ARG A 50 1.67 8.39 14.11
N CYS A 51 2.04 7.14 14.40
CA CYS A 51 2.89 6.34 13.53
C CYS A 51 2.13 5.90 12.26
N VAL A 52 0.85 5.54 12.39
CA VAL A 52 -0.04 5.28 11.25
C VAL A 52 -0.09 6.51 10.33
N ALA A 53 -0.42 7.68 10.88
CA ALA A 53 -0.50 8.91 10.09
C ALA A 53 0.82 9.29 9.40
N LYS A 54 1.98 8.94 9.98
CA LYS A 54 3.29 9.14 9.34
C LYS A 54 3.54 8.14 8.22
N PHE A 55 3.11 6.89 8.40
CA PHE A 55 3.23 5.83 7.41
C PHE A 55 2.35 6.09 6.19
N GLU A 56 1.09 6.48 6.38
CA GLU A 56 0.12 6.69 5.29
C GLU A 56 0.49 7.85 4.36
N LYS A 57 1.25 8.83 4.86
CA LYS A 57 1.76 9.94 4.03
C LYS A 57 2.77 9.48 2.99
N ASP A 58 3.55 8.45 3.28
CA ASP A 58 4.55 7.92 2.37
C ASP A 58 4.91 6.46 2.71
N PRO A 59 4.02 5.51 2.43
CA PRO A 59 4.19 4.12 2.84
C PRO A 59 5.44 3.49 2.20
N PHE A 60 5.80 3.94 0.99
CA PHE A 60 6.95 3.42 0.25
C PHE A 60 8.27 3.62 1.01
N SER A 61 8.50 4.81 1.57
CA SER A 61 9.72 5.12 2.35
C SER A 61 9.87 4.30 3.62
N PHE A 62 8.78 3.70 4.11
CA PHE A 62 8.81 2.84 5.30
C PHE A 62 8.93 1.34 4.98
N LEU A 63 8.81 0.91 3.72
CA LEU A 63 8.86 -0.52 3.37
C LEU A 63 10.14 -1.21 3.86
N GLY A 64 11.28 -0.53 3.72
CA GLY A 64 12.57 -1.04 4.23
C GLY A 64 12.57 -1.25 5.74
N LYS A 65 11.84 -0.42 6.49
CA LYS A 65 11.68 -0.57 7.95
C LYS A 65 10.67 -1.66 8.29
N VAL A 66 9.54 -1.73 7.57
CA VAL A 66 8.55 -2.82 7.70
C VAL A 66 9.18 -4.19 7.49
N ALA A 67 10.08 -4.32 6.51
CA ALA A 67 10.82 -5.55 6.26
C ALA A 67 11.76 -5.95 7.41
N LYS A 68 12.38 -4.98 8.09
CA LYS A 68 13.44 -5.19 9.08
C LYS A 68 12.93 -5.28 10.53
N SER A 69 11.87 -4.57 10.88
CA SER A 69 11.37 -4.52 12.27
C SER A 69 10.81 -5.87 12.72
N GLY A 70 10.89 -6.18 14.01
CA GLY A 70 10.23 -7.36 14.57
C GLY A 70 8.71 -7.41 14.34
N LYS A 71 8.08 -8.58 14.50
CA LYS A 71 6.61 -8.72 14.38
C LYS A 71 5.86 -7.84 15.38
N SER A 72 6.45 -7.59 16.54
CA SER A 72 5.90 -6.76 17.63
C SER A 72 6.59 -5.41 17.77
N GLU A 73 7.28 -4.93 16.74
CA GLU A 73 7.97 -3.64 16.74
C GLU A 73 7.37 -2.70 15.70
N CYS A 74 7.16 -1.45 16.13
CA CYS A 74 6.66 -0.40 15.28
C CYS A 74 7.72 -0.05 14.21
N PRO A 75 7.40 -0.17 12.91
CA PRO A 75 8.39 0.11 11.84
C PRO A 75 8.74 1.59 11.70
N VAL A 76 7.95 2.48 12.30
CA VAL A 76 8.22 3.92 12.27
C VAL A 76 9.15 4.33 13.41
N SER A 77 8.89 3.85 14.63
CA SER A 77 9.56 4.32 15.85
C SER A 77 10.49 3.30 16.52
N GLY A 78 10.42 2.01 16.17
CA GLY A 78 11.16 0.92 16.80
C GLY A 78 10.60 0.46 18.17
N ARG A 79 9.58 1.14 18.71
CA ARG A 79 8.97 0.76 20.00
C ARG A 79 8.16 -0.53 19.89
N LYS A 80 7.96 -1.22 21.01
CA LYS A 80 7.05 -2.36 21.09
C LYS A 80 5.61 -1.93 20.78
N VAL A 81 4.86 -2.85 20.18
CA VAL A 81 3.44 -2.67 19.85
C VAL A 81 2.61 -3.23 21.01
N ASP A 82 2.28 -2.35 21.96
CA ASP A 82 1.48 -2.72 23.14
C ASP A 82 -0.02 -2.38 22.97
N LYS A 83 -0.31 -1.39 22.12
CA LYS A 83 -1.65 -1.08 21.59
C LYS A 83 -1.56 -0.97 20.08
N ALA A 84 -2.20 -1.90 19.36
CA ALA A 84 -2.04 -2.00 17.91
C ALA A 84 -2.95 -1.03 17.17
N ALA A 85 -2.38 0.04 16.63
CA ALA A 85 -2.97 0.75 15.50
C ALA A 85 -2.47 0.07 14.22
N THR A 86 -3.31 -0.06 13.18
CA THR A 86 -2.94 -0.77 11.96
C THR A 86 -3.25 0.04 10.72
N SER A 87 -2.40 -0.08 9.71
CA SER A 87 -2.67 0.40 8.35
C SER A 87 -2.22 -0.66 7.36
N SER A 88 -2.67 -0.60 6.11
CA SER A 88 -2.39 -1.62 5.11
C SER A 88 -1.78 -1.01 3.85
N ILE A 89 -0.87 -1.75 3.22
CA ILE A 89 -0.35 -1.42 1.90
C ILE A 89 -0.87 -2.43 0.88
N SER A 90 -1.04 -1.96 -0.35
CA SER A 90 -1.37 -2.81 -1.49
C SER A 90 -0.08 -3.22 -2.20
N VAL A 91 0.10 -4.51 -2.47
CA VAL A 91 1.23 -5.04 -3.25
C VAL A 91 0.69 -5.69 -4.52
N ALA A 92 0.97 -5.10 -5.67
CA ALA A 92 0.52 -5.62 -6.96
C ALA A 92 1.40 -6.79 -7.43
N VAL A 93 0.77 -7.78 -8.06
CA VAL A 93 1.43 -8.95 -8.63
C VAL A 93 0.91 -9.23 -10.03
N CYS A 94 1.73 -9.88 -10.87
CA CYS A 94 1.39 -10.15 -12.26
C CYS A 94 0.49 -11.39 -12.47
N CYS A 95 0.30 -12.24 -11.46
CA CYS A 95 -0.58 -13.42 -11.55
C CYS A 95 -0.97 -13.99 -10.17
N ASN A 96 -2.00 -14.84 -10.13
CA ASN A 96 -2.48 -15.49 -8.90
C ASN A 96 -1.43 -16.39 -8.23
N GLY A 97 -0.53 -17.02 -9.00
CA GLY A 97 0.58 -17.78 -8.41
C GLY A 97 1.57 -16.90 -7.64
N CYS A 98 1.77 -15.66 -8.08
CA CYS A 98 2.57 -14.68 -7.36
C CYS A 98 1.83 -14.13 -6.13
N LYS A 99 0.49 -13.99 -6.20
CA LYS A 99 -0.35 -13.60 -5.07
C LYS A 99 -0.13 -14.52 -3.87
N GLY A 100 -0.26 -15.83 -4.07
CA GLY A 100 -0.06 -16.82 -3.00
C GLY A 100 1.33 -16.77 -2.37
N LYS A 101 2.38 -16.48 -3.16
CA LYS A 101 3.74 -16.30 -2.62
C LYS A 101 3.86 -15.04 -1.75
N VAL A 102 3.26 -13.93 -2.17
CA VAL A 102 3.28 -12.69 -1.38
C VAL A 102 2.45 -12.84 -0.09
N GLU A 103 1.33 -13.55 -0.13
CA GLU A 103 0.53 -13.86 1.07
C GLU A 103 1.27 -14.75 2.07
N ALA A 104 2.05 -15.73 1.58
CA ALA A 104 2.84 -16.62 2.42
C ALA A 104 4.06 -15.91 3.06
N GLU A 105 4.75 -15.04 2.31
CA GLU A 105 6.01 -14.42 2.74
C GLU A 105 6.03 -12.88 2.54
N PRO A 106 5.06 -12.13 3.08
CA PRO A 106 4.86 -10.72 2.73
C PRO A 106 6.08 -9.84 3.02
N ARG A 107 6.78 -10.10 4.14
CA ARG A 107 7.97 -9.33 4.53
C ARG A 107 9.14 -9.48 3.57
N GLN A 108 9.35 -10.69 3.02
CA GLN A 108 10.39 -10.92 2.03
C GLN A 108 10.13 -10.10 0.75
N TYR A 109 8.88 -10.09 0.28
CA TYR A 109 8.53 -9.36 -0.94
C TYR A 109 8.45 -7.85 -0.73
N ILE A 110 8.04 -7.37 0.45
CA ILE A 110 8.19 -5.97 0.84
C ILE A 110 9.66 -5.54 0.82
N ALA A 111 10.58 -6.38 1.31
CA ALA A 111 12.02 -6.09 1.26
C ALA A 111 12.54 -5.98 -0.18
N LYS A 112 12.00 -6.76 -1.12
CA LYS A 112 12.35 -6.66 -2.54
C LYS A 112 11.85 -5.34 -3.14
N ILE A 113 10.59 -4.98 -2.89
CA ILE A 113 10.01 -3.71 -3.37
C ILE A 113 10.83 -2.51 -2.86
N ALA A 114 11.19 -2.51 -1.58
CA ALA A 114 11.99 -1.44 -0.98
C ALA A 114 13.35 -1.23 -1.67
N LYS A 115 13.91 -2.26 -2.32
CA LYS A 115 15.18 -2.19 -3.07
C LYS A 115 14.99 -1.82 -4.54
N SER A 116 13.82 -2.11 -5.12
CA SER A 116 13.53 -1.90 -6.54
C SER A 116 13.03 -0.49 -6.88
N GLY A 117 12.74 0.35 -5.88
CA GLY A 117 12.29 1.73 -6.07
C GLY A 117 10.77 1.86 -6.22
N LYS A 118 10.26 3.09 -6.05
CA LYS A 118 8.83 3.39 -6.14
C LYS A 118 8.47 3.29 -7.62
N GLY A 119 7.57 2.36 -7.93
CA GLY A 119 7.03 2.26 -9.27
C GLY A 119 6.17 3.47 -9.56
N SER A 120 6.68 4.39 -10.37
CA SER A 120 5.97 5.58 -10.85
C SER A 120 5.03 5.26 -12.00
#